data_AF-A8UAU9-F1
#
_entry.id   AF-A8UAU9-F1
#
_cell.length_a   1.000
_cell.length_b   1.000
_cell.length_c   1.000
_cell.angle_alpha   90.00
_cell.angle_beta   90.00
_cell.angle_gamma   90.00
#
_symmetry.space_group_name_H-M   'P 1'
#
loop_
_entity.id
_entity.type
_entity.pdbx_description
1 polymer ?
#
loop_
_entity_poly.entity_id
_entity_poly.type
_entity_poly.pdbx_seq_one_letter_code
_entity_poly.pdbx_strand_id
1 'polypeptide(L)' 'MNNAGGIWTSDFTLEELTGTQVVPEDEYFVLGDNRRSSNDSRYFGSIPVESIVGETSFIYYPFNRMKNVQ' A
#
# COMPACT_ATOMS: atom_id res chain seq x y z
N MET A 1 16.08 -18.04 16.61
CA MET A 1 16.87 -16.80 16.57
C MET A 1 15.99 -15.69 17.10
N ASN A 2 16.48 -14.99 18.12
CA ASN A 2 15.74 -14.05 18.95
C ASN A 2 15.74 -12.65 18.30
N ASN A 3 14.59 -11.97 18.28
CA ASN A 3 14.45 -10.54 18.56
C ASN A 3 12.99 -10.12 18.36
N ALA A 4 12.23 -10.07 19.45
CA ALA A 4 10.90 -9.47 19.50
C ALA A 4 10.99 -7.93 19.52
N GLY A 5 11.62 -7.34 18.49
CA GLY A 5 11.29 -5.99 18.04
C GLY A 5 10.08 -6.16 17.13
N GLY A 6 8.90 -5.74 17.58
CA GLY A 6 7.60 -6.13 17.03
C GLY A 6 7.59 -6.28 15.50
N ILE A 7 7.13 -7.44 15.02
CA ILE A 7 7.02 -7.75 13.60
C ILE A 7 6.19 -6.65 12.93
N TRP A 8 6.85 -5.80 12.13
CA TRP A 8 6.21 -4.64 11.50
C TRP A 8 5.29 -5.07 10.35
N THR A 9 5.59 -6.21 9.74
CA THR A 9 4.81 -6.91 8.72
C THR A 9 5.05 -8.41 8.86
N SER A 10 4.00 -9.22 8.89
CA SER A 10 4.15 -10.68 8.75
C SER A 10 4.75 -11.01 7.39
N ASP A 11 5.46 -12.13 7.28
CA ASP A 11 5.86 -12.67 5.99
C ASP A 11 4.59 -13.03 5.20
N PHE A 12 4.59 -12.70 3.91
CA PHE A 12 3.50 -12.99 2.99
C PHE A 12 4.06 -13.36 1.62
N THR A 13 3.32 -14.18 0.90
CA THR A 13 3.55 -14.42 -0.52
C THR A 13 2.54 -13.64 -1.36
N LEU A 14 2.89 -13.33 -2.60
CA LEU A 14 1.97 -12.66 -3.52
C LEU A 14 0.73 -13.55 -3.78
N GLU A 15 0.93 -14.87 -3.85
CA GLU A 15 -0.13 -15.86 -4.08
C GLU A 15 -1.15 -15.88 -2.93
N GLU A 16 -0.71 -15.80 -1.68
CA GLU A 16 -1.60 -15.73 -0.52
C GLU A 16 -2.46 -14.45 -0.49
N LEU A 17 -1.94 -13.34 -1.02
CA LEU A 17 -2.61 -12.03 -0.97
C LEU A 17 -3.47 -11.75 -2.20
N THR A 18 -3.05 -12.22 -3.37
CA THR A 18 -3.62 -11.83 -4.67
C THR A 18 -4.07 -13.03 -5.50
N GLY A 19 -3.69 -14.25 -5.12
CA GLY A 19 -3.95 -15.47 -5.90
C GLY A 19 -3.02 -15.66 -7.10
N THR A 20 -2.02 -14.77 -7.30
CA THR A 20 -1.06 -14.88 -8.41
C THR A 20 0.38 -15.00 -7.90
N GLN A 21 1.21 -15.75 -8.64
CA GLN A 21 2.62 -15.91 -8.31
C GLN A 21 3.48 -14.72 -8.76
N VAL A 22 2.98 -13.93 -9.72
CA VAL A 22 3.61 -12.73 -10.26
C VAL A 22 2.57 -11.62 -10.36
N VAL A 23 3.02 -10.36 -10.26
CA VAL A 23 2.15 -9.21 -10.50
C VAL A 23 1.79 -9.20 -12.00
N PRO A 24 0.51 -9.10 -12.38
CA PRO A 24 0.09 -9.03 -13.78
C PRO A 24 0.75 -7.85 -14.52
N GLU A 25 0.94 -7.97 -15.84
CA GLU A 25 1.69 -6.99 -16.66
C GLU A 25 1.12 -5.56 -16.62
N ASP A 26 -0.19 -5.42 -16.39
CA ASP A 26 -0.90 -4.13 -16.33
C ASP A 26 -1.29 -3.72 -14.91
N GLU A 27 -0.67 -4.32 -13.88
CA GLU A 27 -0.98 -4.04 -12.49
C GLU A 27 0.27 -3.67 -11.68
N TYR A 28 0.03 -2.95 -10.58
CA TYR A 28 1.06 -2.59 -9.62
C TYR A 28 0.73 -3.12 -8.24
N PHE A 29 1.74 -3.69 -7.58
CA PHE A 29 1.69 -4.04 -6.17
C PHE A 29 2.42 -2.95 -5.38
N VAL A 30 1.68 -2.15 -4.61
CA VAL A 30 2.21 -0.99 -3.90
C VAL A 30 2.37 -1.27 -2.40
N LEU A 31 3.43 -0.75 -1.81
CA LEU A 31 3.72 -0.85 -0.38
C LEU A 31 4.03 0.54 0.18
N GLY A 32 3.34 0.92 1.25
CA GLY A 32 3.66 2.16 1.95
C GLY A 32 4.84 1.98 2.89
N ASP A 33 5.65 3.03 3.06
CA ASP A 33 6.80 3.01 3.98
C ASP A 33 6.36 2.91 5.45
N ASN A 34 5.22 3.51 5.81
CA ASN A 34 4.63 3.37 7.14
C ASN A 34 3.77 2.10 7.23
N ARG A 35 4.45 0.95 7.27
CA ARG A 35 3.83 -0.39 7.17
C ARG A 35 2.68 -0.68 8.13
N ARG A 36 2.64 -0.05 9.31
CA ARG A 36 1.58 -0.22 10.34
C ARG A 36 0.31 0.57 10.07
N SER A 37 0.42 1.67 9.33
CA SER A 37 -0.70 2.61 9.11
C SER A 37 -1.07 2.72 7.63
N SER A 38 -0.44 1.93 6.78
CA SER A 38 -0.66 1.93 5.35
C SER A 38 -1.70 0.87 4.98
N ASN A 39 -2.83 1.33 4.44
CA ASN A 39 -3.73 0.50 3.66
C ASN A 39 -3.14 0.45 2.25
N ASP A 40 -2.39 -0.60 1.94
CA ASP A 40 -1.73 -0.81 0.64
C ASP A 40 -2.07 -2.19 0.08
N SER A 41 -1.37 -2.65 -0.97
CA SER A 41 -1.70 -3.88 -1.71
C SER A 41 -1.73 -5.15 -0.84
N ARG A 42 -1.19 -5.10 0.37
CA ARG A 42 -1.36 -6.18 1.37
C ARG A 42 -2.80 -6.40 1.80
N TYR A 43 -3.66 -5.39 1.69
CA TYR A 43 -5.06 -5.43 2.13
C TYR A 43 -6.05 -5.52 0.96
N PHE A 44 -5.76 -4.85 -0.16
CA PHE A 44 -6.69 -4.76 -1.30
C PHE A 44 -6.20 -5.43 -2.58
N GLY A 45 -4.99 -6.00 -2.58
CA GLY A 45 -4.38 -6.62 -3.75
C GLY A 45 -3.68 -5.62 -4.68
N SER A 46 -3.32 -6.09 -5.87
CA SER A 46 -2.72 -5.28 -6.92
C SER A 46 -3.76 -4.32 -7.55
N ILE A 47 -3.28 -3.21 -8.10
CA ILE A 47 -4.11 -2.17 -8.72
C ILE A 47 -3.81 -2.05 -10.21
N PRO A 48 -4.81 -1.88 -11.08
CA PRO A 48 -4.58 -1.74 -12.51
C PRO A 48 -3.91 -0.40 -12.81
N VAL A 49 -2.99 -0.38 -13.79
CA VAL A 49 -2.25 0.82 -14.21
C VAL A 49 -3.17 1.97 -14.60
N GLU A 50 -4.33 1.67 -15.17
CA GLU A 50 -5.35 2.67 -15.53
C GLU A 50 -5.97 3.39 -14.32
N SER A 51 -5.93 2.79 -13.13
CA SER A 51 -6.37 3.45 -11.89
C SER A 51 -5.34 4.42 -11.33
N ILE A 52 -4.12 4.41 -11.90
CA ILE A 52 -3.04 5.31 -11.51
C ILE A 52 -3.20 6.62 -12.28
N VAL A 53 -3.75 7.62 -11.61
CA VAL A 53 -4.02 8.95 -12.18
C VAL A 53 -2.73 9.72 -12.54
N GLY A 54 -1.56 9.33 -12.02
CA GLY A 54 -0.23 9.85 -12.41
C GLY A 54 0.84 9.82 -11.30
N GLU A 55 2.11 10.03 -11.69
CA GLU A 55 3.28 10.22 -10.81
C GLU A 55 3.02 11.36 -9.80
N THR A 56 3.26 11.10 -8.50
CA THR A 56 2.88 11.91 -7.31
C THR A 56 3.08 13.42 -7.49
N SER A 57 2.11 14.10 -8.09
CA SER A 57 2.04 15.56 -8.14
C SER A 57 0.98 16.11 -7.17
N PHE A 58 0.03 15.28 -6.73
CA PHE A 58 -1.08 15.70 -5.88
C PHE A 58 -1.40 14.69 -4.77
N ILE A 59 -1.29 15.16 -3.53
CA ILE A 59 -1.74 14.45 -2.32
C ILE A 59 -3.16 14.91 -2.02
N TYR A 60 -4.15 14.04 -2.28
CA TYR A 60 -5.57 14.31 -2.03
C TYR A 60 -6.06 13.81 -0.65
N TYR A 61 -5.21 13.13 0.14
CA TYR A 61 -5.60 12.56 1.42
C TYR A 61 -4.56 12.83 2.53
N PRO A 62 -4.99 13.15 3.77
CA PRO A 62 -6.37 13.40 4.19
C PRO A 62 -6.79 14.87 3.99
N PHE A 63 -8.00 15.09 3.46
CA PHE A 63 -8.68 16.39 3.43
C PHE A 63 -8.92 17.00 4.84
N ASN A 64 -8.72 16.22 5.90
CA ASN A 64 -8.88 16.62 7.31
C ASN A 64 -7.78 17.55 7.87
N ARG A 65 -6.89 18.09 7.03
CA ARG A 65 -5.95 19.16 7.42
C ARG A 65 -6.30 20.55 6.85
N MET A 66 -7.48 20.74 6.26
CA MET A 66 -8.02 22.09 6.09
C MET A 66 -8.67 22.55 7.40
N LYS A 67 -7.86 23.06 8.33
CA LYS A 67 -8.39 23.86 9.46
C LYS A 67 -8.47 25.31 9.02
N ASN A 68 -9.68 25.89 9.07
CA ASN A 68 -9.81 27.34 9.18
C ASN A 68 -9.30 27.73 10.57
N VAL A 69 -8.16 28.43 10.61
CA VAL A 69 -7.78 29.21 11.78
C VAL A 69 -8.55 30.52 11.65
N GLN A 70 -9.57 30.71 12.48
CA GLN A 70 -10.07 32.06 12.79
C GLN A 70 -9.16 32.67 13.86
#